data_AF-A0A8H9YWG3-F1
#
_entry.id   AF-A0A8H9YWG3-F1
#
_cell.length_a   1.000
_cell.length_b   1.000
_cell.length_c   1.000
_cell.angle_alpha   90.00
_cell.angle_beta   90.00
_cell.angle_gamma   90.00
#
_symmetry.space_group_name_H-M   'P 1'
#
loop_
_entity.id
_entity.type
_entity.pdbx_description
1 polymer ?
#
loop_
_entity_poly.entity_id
_entity_poly.type
_entity_poly.pdbx_seq_one_letter_code
_entity_poly.pdbx_strand_id
1 'polypeptide(L)' 'MKNKKDVKTNCVTVRLTDAQVIALQELSKSGVCDRETLASAFQYLLNQHIILKKG' A
#
# COMPACT_ATOMS: atom_id res chain seq x y z
N MET A 1 -16.79 -5.01 -24.20
CA MET A 1 -15.71 -4.82 -23.20
C MET A 1 -16.30 -4.03 -22.05
N LYS A 2 -16.27 -4.56 -20.81
CA LYS A 2 -16.81 -3.86 -19.63
C LYS A 2 -16.11 -2.51 -19.49
N ASN A 3 -16.88 -1.42 -19.38
CA ASN A 3 -16.40 -0.11 -18.97
C ASN A 3 -15.59 -0.26 -17.69
N LYS A 4 -14.25 -0.32 -17.81
CA LYS A 4 -13.38 -0.12 -16.66
C LYS A 4 -13.62 1.33 -16.26
N LYS A 5 -14.42 1.56 -15.22
CA LYS A 5 -14.46 2.84 -14.52
C LYS A 5 -12.99 3.22 -14.31
N ASP A 6 -12.55 4.33 -14.89
CA ASP A 6 -11.29 4.95 -14.54
C ASP A 6 -11.29 5.14 -13.03
N VAL A 7 -10.61 4.23 -12.32
CA VAL A 7 -10.39 4.36 -10.89
C VAL A 7 -9.42 5.53 -10.80
N LYS A 8 -9.96 6.72 -10.51
CA LYS A 8 -9.15 7.90 -10.23
C LYS A 8 -8.26 7.56 -9.04
N THR A 9 -7.01 7.27 -9.34
CA THR A 9 -5.98 6.97 -8.35
C THR A 9 -5.32 8.29 -7.98
N ASN A 10 -5.38 8.65 -6.71
CA ASN A 10 -4.65 9.80 -6.20
C ASN A 10 -3.21 9.35 -5.92
N CYS A 11 -2.23 10.09 -6.41
CA CYS A 11 -0.82 9.86 -6.08
C CYS A 11 -0.46 10.68 -4.84
N VAL A 12 0.18 10.03 -3.85
CA VAL A 12 0.68 10.68 -2.64
C VAL A 12 2.17 10.41 -2.54
N THR A 13 2.97 11.45 -2.37
CA THR A 13 4.42 11.36 -2.15
C THR A 13 4.72 11.58 -0.68
N VAL A 14 5.46 10.66 -0.06
CA VAL A 14 5.86 10.74 1.34
C VAL A 14 7.38 10.59 1.46
N ARG A 15 7.97 11.23 2.47
CA ARG A 15 9.37 10.99 2.85
C ARG A 15 9.40 9.96 3.97
N LEU A 16 10.21 8.93 3.80
CA LEU A 16 10.38 7.85 4.76
C LEU A 16 11.85 7.79 5.18
N THR A 17 12.07 7.37 6.42
CA THR A 17 13.40 6.99 6.92
C THR A 17 13.83 5.65 6.32
N ASP A 18 15.12 5.36 6.32
CA ASP A 18 15.65 4.09 5.81
C ASP A 18 15.06 2.88 6.54
N ALA A 19 14.88 2.98 7.87
CA ALA A 19 14.24 1.94 8.67
C ALA A 19 12.79 1.64 8.22
N GLN A 20 12.02 2.68 7.89
CA GLN A 20 10.66 2.51 7.36
C GLN A 20 10.66 1.88 5.96
N VAL A 21 11.62 2.23 5.12
CA VAL A 21 11.77 1.63 3.79
C VAL A 21 12.10 0.14 3.91
N ILE A 22 13.03 -0.24 4.80
CA ILE A 22 13.40 -1.64 5.04
C ILE A 22 12.17 -2.44 5.50
N ALA A 23 11.42 -1.94 6.50
CA ALA A 23 10.21 -2.61 6.98
C ALA A 23 9.16 -2.79 5.88
N LEU A 24 8.97 -1.79 5.01
CA LEU A 24 8.05 -1.91 3.86
C LEU A 24 8.55 -2.92 2.81
N GLN A 25 9.86 -3.02 2.59
CA GLN A 25 10.43 -4.02 1.68
C GLN A 25 10.21 -5.44 2.20
N GLU A 26 10.47 -5.69 3.48
CA GLU A 26 10.20 -6.99 4.12
C GLU A 26 8.72 -7.34 4.05
N LEU A 27 7.84 -6.38 4.37
CA LEU A 27 6.39 -6.56 4.28
C LEU A 27 5.95 -6.89 2.85
N SER A 28 6.52 -6.22 1.85
CA SER A 28 6.18 -6.47 0.45
C SER A 28 6.49 -7.91 0.00
N LYS A 29 7.50 -8.55 0.61
CA LYS A 29 7.93 -9.93 0.34
C LYS A 29 7.22 -10.98 1.20
N SER A 30 6.40 -10.57 2.16
CA SER A 30 5.75 -11.49 3.11
C SER A 30 4.53 -12.23 2.56
N GLY A 31 4.16 -11.98 1.30
CA GLY A 31 3.00 -12.61 0.64
C GLY A 31 1.64 -12.03 1.05
N VAL A 32 1.59 -11.05 1.96
CA VAL A 32 0.34 -10.38 2.39
C VAL A 32 -0.11 -9.26 1.46
N CYS A 33 0.76 -8.83 0.54
CA CYS A 33 0.50 -7.75 -0.41
C CYS A 33 0.14 -8.32 -1.78
N ASP A 34 -0.80 -7.69 -2.49
CA ASP A 34 -1.20 -8.10 -3.85
C ASP A 34 -0.03 -8.10 -4.85
N ARG A 35 1.00 -7.28 -4.59
CA ARG A 35 2.24 -7.21 -5.36
C ARG A 35 3.40 -6.95 -4.43
N GLU A 36 4.58 -7.47 -4.79
CA GLU A 36 5.84 -7.22 -4.10
C GLU A 36 6.39 -5.82 -4.43
N THR A 37 5.66 -4.77 -4.06
CA THR A 37 6.07 -3.37 -4.25
C THR A 37 5.87 -2.56 -2.98
N LEU A 38 6.72 -1.53 -2.79
CA LEU A 38 6.60 -0.59 -1.66
C LEU A 38 5.21 0.07 -1.60
N ALA A 39 4.65 0.43 -2.75
CA ALA A 39 3.32 1.01 -2.83
C ALA A 39 2.23 0.06 -2.31
N SER A 40 2.33 -1.24 -2.63
CA SER A 40 1.35 -2.23 -2.17
C SER A 40 1.50 -2.49 -0.67
N ALA A 41 2.73 -2.57 -0.16
CA ALA A 41 3.01 -2.68 1.26
C ALA A 41 2.49 -1.46 2.04
N PHE A 42 2.72 -0.25 1.51
CA PHE A 42 2.23 0.98 2.13
C PHE A 42 0.69 1.05 2.09
N GLN A 43 0.06 0.68 0.97
CA GLN A 43 -1.39 0.62 0.84
C GLN A 43 -2.01 -0.41 1.80
N TYR A 44 -1.37 -1.57 1.99
CA TYR A 44 -1.80 -2.58 2.95
C TYR A 44 -1.85 -1.99 4.36
N LEU A 45 -0.78 -1.35 4.82
CA LEU A 45 -0.73 -0.71 6.14
C LEU A 45 -1.76 0.43 6.26
N LEU A 46 -1.90 1.24 5.22
CA LEU A 46 -2.88 2.32 5.17
C LEU A 46 -4.31 1.80 5.30
N ASN A 47 -4.65 0.70 4.62
CA ASN A 47 -5.95 0.05 4.73
C ASN A 47 -6.19 -0.51 6.14
N GLN A 48 -5.18 -1.14 6.75
CA GLN A 48 -5.25 -1.63 8.14
C GLN A 48 -5.53 -0.49 9.12
N HIS A 49 -4.88 0.66 8.94
CA HIS A 49 -5.02 1.79 9.86
C HIS A 49 -6.28 2.63 9.64
N ILE A 50 -6.67 2.86 8.39
CA ILE A 50 -7.77 3.79 8.04
C ILE A 50 -9.11 3.06 7.89
N ILE A 51 -9.12 1.89 7.25
CA ILE A 51 -10.36 1.20 6.87
C ILE A 51 -10.75 0.18 7.95
N LEU A 52 -9.80 -0.58 8.48
CA LEU A 52 -10.08 -1.66 9.43
C LEU A 52 -10.11 -1.22 10.91
N LYS A 53 -9.67 0.00 11.23
CA LYS A 53 -9.87 0.60 12.56
C LYS A 53 -11.14 1.44 12.70
N LYS A 54 -11.97 1.53 11.65
CA LYS A 54 -13.38 1.94 11.80
C LYS A 54 -14.19 0.74 12.31
N GLY A 55 -13.90 0.33 13.55
CA GLY A 55 -14.76 -0.50 14.39
C GLY A 55 -15.30 0.38 15.49
#